data_AF-A0A0W0VKH7-F1
#
_entry.id   AF-A0A0W0VKH7-F1
#
_cell.length_a   1.000
_cell.length_b   1.000
_cell.length_c   1.000
_cell.angle_alpha   90.00
_cell.angle_beta   90.00
_cell.angle_gamma   90.00
#
_symmetry.space_group_name_H-M   'P 1'
#
loop_
_entity.id
_entity.type
_entity.pdbx_description
1 polymer ?
#
loop_
_entity_poly.entity_id
_entity_poly.type
_entity_poly.pdbx_seq_one_letter_code
_entity_poly.pdbx_strand_id
1 'polypeptide(L)'
;MFHLYTPGFFPTPYEEAIRRKLRSEQTVLQSTEQYKNLLDLKYKASNFRDSIVELRQILSAYFFSYDSKKNLLDLEKAVNEAIVHILNDEAISQELKNRIINHSDYLSRELMENKFLLKSLPALNLAINGLTCGLALTGVFVGATMIASGPILPALLGLAYMVISAAVALCTFYSAMVEGRLLANKQIQEINELKSLLVDGFQDEIPNSRLVLNQSM
;
A
#
# COMPACT_ATOMS: atom_id res chain seq x y z
N MET A 1 6.20 -11.95 -7.81
CA MET A 1 5.53 -12.79 -6.79
C MET A 1 4.06 -12.96 -7.20
N PHE A 2 3.41 -14.10 -6.94
CA PHE A 2 2.00 -14.28 -7.28
C PHE A 2 1.13 -13.34 -6.44
N HIS A 3 0.22 -12.59 -7.07
CA HIS A 3 -0.83 -11.84 -6.39
C HIS A 3 -1.72 -12.82 -5.62
N LEU A 4 -1.44 -12.99 -4.32
CA LEU A 4 -2.46 -13.44 -3.39
C LEU A 4 -3.36 -12.24 -3.11
N TYR A 5 -4.24 -11.94 -4.07
CA TYR A 5 -5.51 -11.32 -3.73
C TYR A 5 -6.09 -12.25 -2.67
N THR A 6 -6.08 -11.85 -1.40
CA THR A 6 -7.03 -12.40 -0.45
C THR A 6 -8.31 -11.64 -0.72
N PRO A 7 -9.22 -12.12 -1.59
CA PRO A 7 -10.51 -11.46 -1.69
C PRO A 7 -11.07 -11.40 -0.29
N GLY A 8 -11.59 -10.24 0.11
CA GLY A 8 -12.44 -10.17 1.29
C GLY A 8 -13.61 -11.13 1.08
N PHE A 9 -13.49 -12.36 1.57
CA PHE A 9 -14.54 -13.39 1.45
C PHE A 9 -15.84 -12.92 2.09
N PHE A 10 -15.73 -11.96 3.02
CA PHE A 10 -16.85 -11.32 3.68
C PHE A 10 -16.83 -9.81 3.40
N PRO A 11 -17.97 -9.24 2.96
CA PRO A 11 -18.12 -7.80 2.84
C PRO A 11 -17.99 -7.15 4.22
N THR A 12 -17.41 -5.96 4.27
CA THR A 12 -17.33 -5.21 5.52
C THR A 12 -18.69 -4.63 5.92
N PRO A 13 -18.90 -4.26 7.19
CA PRO A 13 -20.14 -3.62 7.63
C PRO A 13 -20.50 -2.37 6.81
N TYR A 14 -19.51 -1.57 6.39
CA TYR A 14 -19.74 -0.40 5.55
C TYR A 14 -20.00 -0.79 4.09
N GLU A 15 -19.37 -1.83 3.53
CA GLU A 15 -19.71 -2.32 2.18
C GLU A 15 -21.15 -2.82 2.11
N GLU A 16 -21.62 -3.52 3.15
CA GLU A 16 -23.01 -3.94 3.26
C GLU A 16 -23.95 -2.74 3.42
N ALA A 17 -23.55 -1.72 4.16
CA ALA A 17 -24.32 -0.49 4.30
C ALA A 17 -24.41 0.30 2.97
N ILE A 18 -23.30 0.44 2.24
CA ILE A 18 -23.27 1.05 0.90
C ILE A 18 -24.14 0.24 -0.07
N ARG A 19 -24.05 -1.10 -0.07
CA ARG A 19 -24.91 -1.96 -0.90
C ARG A 19 -26.39 -1.79 -0.57
N ARG A 20 -26.74 -1.65 0.72
CA ARG A 20 -28.11 -1.38 1.15
C ARG A 20 -28.58 -0.01 0.68
N LYS A 21 -27.76 1.04 0.84
CA LYS A 21 -28.07 2.40 0.39
C LYS A 21 -28.27 2.45 -1.13
N LEU A 22 -27.37 1.88 -1.91
CA LEU A 22 -27.47 1.76 -3.38
C LEU A 22 -28.72 1.02 -3.88
N ARG A 23 -29.30 0.12 -3.06
CA ARG A 23 -30.53 -0.62 -3.37
C ARG A 23 -31.79 0.06 -2.84
N SER A 24 -31.64 1.12 -2.03
CA SER A 24 -32.78 1.83 -1.49
C SER A 24 -33.50 2.57 -2.60
N GLU A 25 -34.83 2.58 -2.54
CA GLU A 25 -35.67 3.26 -3.52
C GLU A 25 -35.35 4.77 -3.59
N GLN A 26 -35.02 5.37 -2.45
CA GLN A 26 -34.58 6.76 -2.35
C GLN A 26 -33.32 7.03 -3.18
N THR A 27 -32.30 6.17 -3.11
CA THR A 27 -31.06 6.34 -3.88
C THR A 27 -31.21 6.00 -5.36
N VAL A 28 -32.13 5.10 -5.73
CA VAL A 28 -32.44 4.82 -7.15
C VAL A 28 -33.15 6.00 -7.81
N LEU A 29 -33.91 6.77 -7.03
CA LEU A 29 -34.61 7.97 -7.48
C LEU A 29 -33.76 9.26 -7.40
N GLN A 30 -32.54 9.17 -6.86
CA GLN A 30 -31.58 10.29 -6.82
C GLN A 30 -30.99 10.61 -8.20
N SER A 31 -30.21 11.70 -8.27
CA SER A 31 -29.53 12.06 -9.52
C SER A 31 -28.57 10.95 -9.96
N THR A 32 -28.41 10.78 -11.27
CA THR A 32 -27.44 9.84 -11.86
C THR A 32 -26.01 10.07 -11.34
N GLU A 33 -25.69 11.31 -10.96
CA GLU A 33 -24.39 11.71 -10.41
C GLU A 33 -24.20 11.18 -8.98
N GLN A 34 -25.18 11.40 -8.09
CA GLN A 34 -25.18 10.87 -6.72
C GLN A 34 -25.08 9.34 -6.72
N TYR A 35 -25.80 8.67 -7.62
CA TYR A 35 -25.73 7.22 -7.76
C TYR A 35 -24.34 6.74 -8.20
N LYS A 36 -23.72 7.43 -9.16
CA LYS A 36 -22.34 7.15 -9.61
C LYS A 36 -21.33 7.38 -8.49
N ASN A 37 -21.45 8.48 -7.75
CA ASN A 37 -20.56 8.80 -6.62
C ASN A 37 -20.63 7.71 -5.52
N LEU A 38 -21.82 7.17 -5.24
CA LEU A 38 -21.97 6.04 -4.31
C LEU A 38 -21.41 4.72 -4.84
N LEU A 39 -21.48 4.47 -6.15
CA LEU A 39 -20.84 3.33 -6.80
C LEU A 39 -19.31 3.44 -6.74
N ASP A 40 -18.77 4.61 -7.04
CA ASP A 40 -17.34 4.89 -6.95
C ASP A 40 -16.85 4.78 -5.50
N LEU A 41 -17.63 5.28 -4.54
CA LEU A 41 -17.33 5.12 -3.12
C LEU A 41 -17.26 3.63 -2.74
N LYS A 42 -18.22 2.81 -3.18
CA LYS A 42 -18.20 1.35 -2.94
C LYS A 42 -16.92 0.71 -3.47
N TYR A 43 -16.56 1.03 -4.72
CA TYR A 43 -15.39 0.47 -5.38
C TYR A 43 -14.10 0.91 -4.69
N LYS A 44 -13.92 2.21 -4.46
CA LYS A 44 -12.72 2.76 -3.83
C LYS A 44 -12.59 2.38 -2.36
N ALA A 45 -13.68 2.26 -1.61
CA ALA A 45 -13.65 1.77 -0.23
C ALA A 45 -13.21 0.31 -0.13
N SER A 46 -13.63 -0.54 -1.09
CA SER A 46 -13.16 -1.93 -1.19
C SER A 46 -11.66 -1.98 -1.46
N ASN A 47 -11.16 -1.18 -2.41
CA ASN A 47 -9.73 -1.15 -2.70
C ASN A 47 -8.94 -0.64 -1.50
N PHE A 48 -9.39 0.45 -0.86
CA PHE A 48 -8.77 1.00 0.34
C PHE A 48 -8.60 -0.04 1.45
N ARG A 49 -9.61 -0.89 1.69
CA ARG A 49 -9.52 -1.99 2.65
C ARG A 49 -8.33 -2.89 2.33
N ASP A 50 -8.27 -3.36 1.09
CA ASP A 50 -7.20 -4.23 0.62
C ASP A 50 -5.85 -3.52 0.75
N SER A 51 -5.78 -2.24 0.40
CA SER A 51 -4.59 -1.41 0.57
C SER A 51 -4.13 -1.29 2.02
N ILE A 52 -5.05 -1.09 2.97
CA ILE A 52 -4.74 -1.03 4.40
C ILE A 52 -4.23 -2.37 4.91
N VAL A 53 -4.83 -3.49 4.48
CA VAL A 53 -4.40 -4.84 4.87
C VAL A 53 -3.00 -5.12 4.33
N GLU A 54 -2.75 -4.84 3.06
CA GLU A 54 -1.43 -5.02 2.44
C GLU A 54 -0.37 -4.10 3.07
N LEU A 55 -0.69 -2.83 3.28
CA LEU A 55 0.21 -1.89 3.98
C LEU A 55 0.50 -2.35 5.40
N ARG A 56 -0.48 -2.89 6.13
CA ARG A 56 -0.24 -3.44 7.47
C ARG A 56 0.76 -4.60 7.42
N GLN A 57 0.68 -5.47 6.42
CA GLN A 57 1.65 -6.54 6.21
C GLN A 57 3.05 -5.97 5.91
N ILE A 58 3.15 -4.98 5.00
CA ILE A 58 4.42 -4.31 4.69
C ILE A 58 5.00 -3.63 5.93
N LEU A 59 4.22 -2.85 6.69
CA LEU A 59 4.69 -2.19 7.91
C LEU A 59 5.14 -3.20 8.97
N SER A 60 4.52 -4.39 9.01
CA SER A 60 4.92 -5.46 9.93
C SER A 60 6.23 -6.15 9.51
N ALA A 61 6.45 -6.34 8.20
CA ALA A 61 7.59 -7.08 7.67
C ALA A 61 8.89 -6.24 7.62
N TYR A 62 8.79 -4.92 7.46
CA TYR A 62 9.94 -4.05 7.19
C TYR A 62 10.35 -3.15 8.37
N PHE A 63 10.10 -3.58 9.61
CA PHE A 63 10.50 -2.86 10.85
C PHE A 63 10.09 -1.37 10.89
N PHE A 64 8.91 -1.03 10.38
CA PHE A 64 8.40 0.34 10.46
C PHE A 64 8.11 0.75 11.91
N SER A 65 8.13 2.08 12.15
CA SER A 65 7.95 2.67 13.46
C SER A 65 6.57 2.32 14.06
N TYR A 66 6.47 2.37 15.39
CA TYR A 66 5.18 2.25 16.07
C TYR A 66 4.21 3.35 15.59
N ASP A 67 4.74 4.54 15.30
CA ASP A 67 3.97 5.69 14.83
C ASP A 67 3.37 5.44 13.44
N SER A 68 4.07 4.78 12.50
CA SER A 68 3.49 4.41 11.19
C SER A 68 2.28 3.52 11.35
N LYS A 69 2.40 2.51 12.22
CA LYS A 69 1.32 1.53 12.47
C LYS A 69 0.11 2.19 13.11
N LYS A 70 0.35 3.10 14.06
CA LYS A 70 -0.69 3.89 14.70
C LYS A 70 -1.38 4.81 13.69
N ASN A 71 -0.62 5.55 12.87
CA ASN A 71 -1.18 6.42 11.84
C ASN A 71 -2.02 5.67 10.81
N LEU A 72 -1.63 4.44 10.44
CA LEU A 72 -2.44 3.59 9.55
C LEU A 72 -3.80 3.23 10.17
N LEU A 73 -3.82 2.89 11.46
CA LEU A 73 -5.06 2.61 12.20
C LEU A 73 -5.93 3.85 12.36
N ASP A 74 -5.32 5.00 12.65
CA ASP A 74 -6.03 6.26 12.83
C ASP A 74 -6.61 6.77 11.49
N LEU A 75 -5.91 6.54 10.37
CA LEU A 75 -6.43 6.76 9.02
C LEU A 75 -7.62 5.85 8.71
N GLU A 76 -7.50 4.55 8.97
CA GLU A 76 -8.58 3.58 8.77
C GLU A 76 -9.85 4.00 9.54
N LYS A 77 -9.71 4.42 10.80
CA LYS A 77 -10.82 4.93 11.59
C LYS A 77 -11.44 6.19 11.00
N ALA A 78 -10.62 7.17 10.62
CA ALA A 78 -11.11 8.44 10.08
C ALA A 78 -11.85 8.24 8.73
N VAL A 79 -11.36 7.34 7.87
CA VAL A 79 -12.02 6.98 6.62
C VAL A 79 -13.35 6.25 6.88
N ASN A 80 -13.37 5.30 7.81
CA ASN A 80 -14.62 4.61 8.19
C ASN A 80 -15.65 5.59 8.75
N GLU A 81 -15.23 6.53 9.59
CA GLU A 81 -16.07 7.60 10.12
C GLU A 81 -16.66 8.46 9.00
N ALA A 82 -15.84 8.86 8.01
CA ALA A 82 -16.30 9.64 6.85
C ALA A 82 -17.29 8.86 5.97
N ILE A 83 -17.07 7.56 5.75
CA ILE A 83 -18.02 6.72 5.00
C ILE A 83 -19.37 6.67 5.74
N VAL A 84 -19.37 6.52 7.07
CA VAL A 84 -20.61 6.51 7.86
C VAL A 84 -21.36 7.84 7.74
N HIS A 85 -20.67 8.98 7.80
CA HIS A 85 -21.29 10.29 7.57
C HIS A 85 -21.97 10.38 6.20
N ILE A 86 -21.27 9.98 5.12
CA ILE A 86 -21.85 9.96 3.76
C ILE A 86 -23.08 9.03 3.69
N LEU A 87 -23.00 7.86 4.34
CA LEU A 87 -24.12 6.92 4.37
C LEU A 87 -25.34 7.46 5.12
N ASN A 88 -25.14 8.38 6.07
CA ASN A 88 -26.21 9.06 6.80
C ASN A 88 -26.61 10.41 6.18
N ASP A 89 -26.08 10.76 5.00
CA ASP A 89 -26.30 12.06 4.33
C ASP A 89 -25.85 13.26 5.19
N GLU A 90 -24.82 13.06 6.02
CA GLU A 90 -24.21 14.07 6.87
C GLU A 90 -22.96 14.66 6.21
N ALA A 91 -22.78 15.97 6.37
CA ALA A 91 -21.57 16.64 5.91
C ALA A 91 -20.35 16.21 6.73
N ILE A 92 -19.26 15.87 6.03
CA ILE A 92 -17.98 15.55 6.67
C ILE A 92 -17.38 16.84 7.25
N SER A 93 -17.10 16.83 8.55
CA SER A 93 -16.51 17.98 9.25
C SER A 93 -15.10 18.30 8.75
N GLN A 94 -14.70 19.58 8.83
CA GLN A 94 -13.36 19.99 8.41
C GLN A 94 -12.26 19.31 9.25
N GLU A 95 -12.54 19.04 10.52
CA GLU A 95 -11.63 18.29 11.39
C GLU A 95 -11.40 16.87 10.87
N LEU A 96 -12.46 16.17 10.48
CA LEU A 96 -12.36 14.81 9.95
C LEU A 96 -11.60 14.79 8.62
N LYS A 97 -11.86 15.76 7.73
CA LYS A 97 -11.09 15.94 6.48
C LYS A 97 -9.61 16.13 6.78
N ASN A 98 -9.28 17.03 7.70
CA ASN A 98 -7.89 17.30 8.10
C ASN A 98 -7.22 16.06 8.68
N ARG A 99 -7.93 15.25 9.48
CA ARG A 99 -7.40 13.98 10.00
C ARG A 99 -7.06 13.01 8.87
N ILE A 100 -7.97 12.82 7.90
CA ILE A 100 -7.73 11.95 6.74
C ILE A 100 -6.51 12.45 5.95
N ILE A 101 -6.47 13.74 5.63
CA ILE A 101 -5.37 14.36 4.88
C ILE A 101 -4.06 14.16 5.62
N ASN A 102 -3.98 14.60 6.87
CA ASN A 102 -2.73 14.59 7.64
C ASN A 102 -2.19 13.17 7.86
N HIS A 103 -3.04 12.19 8.19
CA HIS A 103 -2.58 10.82 8.37
C HIS A 103 -2.16 10.18 7.04
N SER A 104 -2.90 10.43 5.95
CA SER A 104 -2.54 9.92 4.62
C SER A 104 -1.22 10.50 4.10
N ASP A 105 -1.00 11.80 4.32
CA ASP A 105 0.19 12.51 3.87
C ASP A 105 1.40 12.12 4.73
N TYR A 106 1.20 11.94 6.04
CA TYR A 106 2.22 11.40 6.93
C TYR A 106 2.67 10.01 6.48
N LEU A 107 1.73 9.09 6.26
CA LEU A 107 2.04 7.75 5.76
C LEU A 107 2.75 7.78 4.42
N SER A 108 2.26 8.61 3.49
CA SER A 108 2.88 8.78 2.17
C SER A 108 4.33 9.23 2.28
N ARG A 109 4.60 10.25 3.10
CA ARG A 109 5.95 10.73 3.34
C ARG A 109 6.81 9.70 4.05
N GLU A 110 6.30 9.04 5.07
CA GLU A 110 7.08 8.05 5.82
C GLU A 110 7.45 6.84 4.95
N LEU A 111 6.54 6.39 4.08
CA LEU A 111 6.79 5.32 3.11
C LEU A 111 7.78 5.75 2.01
N MET A 112 7.69 6.98 1.53
CA MET A 112 8.64 7.55 0.56
C MET A 112 10.03 7.80 1.16
N GLU A 113 10.07 8.32 2.38
CA GLU A 113 11.29 8.68 3.10
C GLU A 113 11.91 7.50 3.85
N ASN A 114 11.29 6.32 3.83
CA ASN A 114 11.81 5.18 4.59
C ASN A 114 13.25 4.85 4.12
N LYS A 115 14.18 5.33 4.94
CA LYS A 115 15.62 5.25 4.73
C LYS A 115 16.09 3.81 4.64
N PHE A 116 15.33 2.85 5.17
CA PHE A 116 15.68 1.45 5.04
C PHE A 116 15.70 1.02 3.58
N LEU A 117 14.63 1.25 2.80
CA LEU A 117 14.61 0.91 1.37
C LEU A 117 15.59 1.77 0.57
N LEU A 118 15.64 3.08 0.84
CA LEU A 118 16.53 4.00 0.12
C LEU A 118 18.04 3.80 0.41
N LYS A 119 18.42 3.38 1.63
CA LYS A 119 19.84 3.13 2.00
C LYS A 119 20.26 1.68 1.77
N SER A 120 19.36 0.72 1.93
CA SER A 120 19.67 -0.70 1.69
C SER A 120 19.83 -0.99 0.21
N LEU A 121 19.04 -0.38 -0.69
CA LEU A 121 19.12 -0.66 -2.13
C LEU A 121 20.51 -0.35 -2.74
N PRO A 122 21.16 0.81 -2.45
CA PRO A 122 22.53 1.07 -2.89
C PRO A 122 23.55 0.10 -2.28
N ALA A 123 23.41 -0.21 -0.98
CA ALA A 123 24.31 -1.14 -0.29
C ALA A 123 24.19 -2.57 -0.83
N LEU A 124 22.96 -3.02 -1.13
CA LEU A 124 22.71 -4.31 -1.76
C LEU A 124 23.20 -4.35 -3.19
N ASN A 125 23.03 -3.27 -3.95
CA ASN A 125 23.56 -3.18 -5.30
C ASN A 125 25.10 -3.25 -5.29
N LEU A 126 25.75 -2.56 -4.36
CA LEU A 126 27.19 -2.68 -4.12
C LEU A 126 27.60 -4.09 -3.72
N ALA A 127 26.84 -4.76 -2.83
CA ALA A 127 27.10 -6.12 -2.40
C ALA A 127 26.94 -7.14 -3.54
N ILE A 128 25.87 -7.02 -4.35
CA ILE A 128 25.63 -7.85 -5.53
C ILE A 128 26.78 -7.64 -6.51
N ASN A 129 27.08 -6.41 -6.90
CA ASN A 129 28.17 -6.12 -7.85
C ASN A 129 29.54 -6.58 -7.32
N GLY A 130 29.79 -6.43 -6.02
CA GLY A 130 30.98 -6.95 -5.35
C GLY A 130 31.07 -8.48 -5.41
N LEU A 131 29.96 -9.19 -5.18
CA LEU A 131 29.91 -10.65 -5.33
C LEU A 131 30.04 -11.11 -6.77
N THR A 132 29.43 -10.42 -7.74
CA THR A 132 29.59 -10.74 -9.16
C THR A 132 31.04 -10.57 -9.61
N CYS A 133 31.70 -9.51 -9.16
CA CYS A 133 33.13 -9.28 -9.38
C CYS A 133 33.99 -10.36 -8.68
N GLY A 134 33.67 -10.69 -7.43
CA GLY A 134 34.32 -11.75 -6.67
C GLY A 134 34.20 -13.12 -7.34
N LEU A 135 33.00 -13.48 -7.81
CA LEU A 135 32.70 -14.70 -8.58
C LEU A 135 33.48 -14.77 -9.89
N ALA A 136 33.59 -13.66 -10.61
CA ALA A 136 34.39 -13.60 -11.83
C ALA A 136 35.88 -13.88 -11.54
N LEU A 137 36.43 -13.26 -10.49
CA LEU A 137 37.82 -13.47 -10.08
C LEU A 137 38.06 -14.89 -9.55
N THR A 138 37.15 -15.45 -8.74
CA THR A 138 37.25 -16.84 -8.28
C THR A 138 37.07 -17.84 -9.41
N GLY A 139 36.18 -17.59 -10.36
CA GLY A 139 35.98 -18.45 -11.53
C GLY A 139 37.25 -18.56 -12.39
N VAL A 140 37.96 -17.44 -12.59
CA VAL A 140 39.27 -17.43 -13.28
C VAL A 140 40.31 -18.23 -12.49
N PHE A 141 40.35 -18.08 -11.16
CA PHE A 141 41.32 -18.76 -10.31
C PHE A 141 41.04 -20.27 -10.17
N VAL A 142 39.77 -20.66 -10.03
CA VAL A 142 39.32 -22.06 -10.00
C VAL A 142 39.54 -22.71 -11.36
N GLY A 143 39.22 -22.03 -12.47
CA GLY A 143 39.51 -22.52 -13.82
C GLY A 143 41.00 -22.76 -14.05
N ALA A 144 41.87 -21.87 -13.56
CA ALA A 144 43.32 -22.05 -13.63
C ALA A 144 43.84 -23.19 -12.74
N THR A 145 43.27 -23.37 -11.55
CA THR A 145 43.71 -24.40 -10.58
C THR A 145 43.11 -25.79 -10.85
N MET A 146 41.97 -25.89 -11.54
CA MET A 146 41.37 -27.14 -12.00
C MET A 146 42.27 -27.88 -13.00
N ILE A 147 43.10 -27.16 -13.76
CA ILE A 147 44.09 -27.75 -14.66
C ILE A 147 45.23 -28.44 -13.87
N ALA A 148 45.36 -28.16 -12.56
CA ALA A 148 46.53 -28.54 -11.76
C ALA A 148 46.26 -29.36 -10.48
N SER A 149 45.01 -29.58 -10.03
CA SER A 149 44.77 -30.06 -8.64
C SER A 149 43.81 -31.26 -8.48
N GLY A 150 44.24 -32.23 -7.65
CA GLY A 150 43.49 -33.44 -7.23
C GLY A 150 42.49 -33.18 -6.09
N PRO A 151 42.51 -33.91 -4.94
CA PRO A 151 41.42 -33.99 -3.94
C PRO A 151 41.02 -32.67 -3.23
N ILE A 152 41.63 -31.54 -3.58
CA ILE A 152 41.25 -30.18 -3.16
C ILE A 152 39.98 -29.70 -3.91
N LEU A 153 39.69 -30.31 -5.06
CA LEU A 153 38.59 -29.94 -5.94
C LEU A 153 37.20 -29.84 -5.28
N PRO A 154 36.78 -30.75 -4.38
CA PRO A 154 35.47 -30.67 -3.72
C PRO A 154 35.33 -29.45 -2.81
N ALA A 155 36.42 -29.02 -2.16
CA ALA A 155 36.42 -27.85 -1.29
C ALA A 155 36.26 -26.55 -2.10
N LEU A 156 36.94 -26.44 -3.24
CA LEU A 156 36.79 -25.30 -4.15
C LEU A 156 35.38 -25.24 -4.77
N LEU A 157 34.80 -26.39 -5.13
CA LEU A 157 33.41 -26.48 -5.61
C LEU A 157 32.41 -26.06 -4.53
N GLY A 158 32.61 -26.48 -3.28
CA GLY A 158 31.77 -26.05 -2.15
C GLY A 158 31.81 -24.54 -1.92
N LEU A 159 32.99 -23.93 -2.02
CA LEU A 159 33.17 -22.48 -1.90
C LEU A 159 32.50 -21.75 -3.07
N ALA A 160 32.68 -22.23 -4.31
CA ALA A 160 32.00 -21.67 -5.47
C ALA A 160 30.46 -21.75 -5.34
N TYR A 161 29.92 -22.88 -4.87
CA TYR A 161 28.49 -23.04 -4.64
C TYR A 161 27.96 -22.11 -3.54
N MET A 162 28.71 -21.91 -2.46
CA MET A 162 28.35 -20.97 -1.39
C MET A 162 28.28 -19.54 -1.92
N VAL A 163 29.23 -19.10 -2.75
CA VAL A 163 29.24 -17.75 -3.31
C VAL A 163 28.09 -17.57 -4.32
N ILE A 164 27.84 -18.57 -5.19
CA ILE A 164 26.69 -18.53 -6.11
C ILE A 164 25.38 -18.49 -5.33
N SER A 165 25.22 -19.30 -4.29
CA SER A 165 24.01 -19.31 -3.45
C SER A 165 23.82 -17.98 -2.71
N ALA A 166 24.90 -17.36 -2.23
CA ALA A 166 24.84 -16.04 -1.60
C ALA A 166 24.44 -14.95 -2.61
N ALA A 167 24.97 -15.01 -3.84
CA ALA A 167 24.60 -14.09 -4.91
C ALA A 167 23.12 -14.24 -5.30
N VAL A 168 22.62 -15.48 -5.45
CA VAL A 168 21.20 -15.75 -5.72
C VAL A 168 20.32 -15.21 -4.59
N ALA A 169 20.67 -15.47 -3.32
CA ALA A 169 19.92 -14.97 -2.18
C ALA A 169 19.86 -13.43 -2.14
N LEU A 170 20.95 -12.75 -2.44
CA LEU A 170 20.99 -11.28 -2.51
C LEU A 170 20.17 -10.74 -3.69
N CYS A 171 20.22 -11.37 -4.86
CA CYS A 171 19.36 -11.02 -5.99
C CYS A 171 17.88 -11.20 -5.65
N THR A 172 17.51 -12.31 -4.99
CA THR A 172 16.13 -12.56 -4.53
C THR A 172 15.70 -11.51 -3.50
N PHE A 173 16.57 -11.18 -2.54
CA PHE A 173 16.30 -10.14 -1.55
C PHE A 173 16.13 -8.76 -2.20
N TYR A 174 16.99 -8.40 -3.15
CA TYR A 174 16.87 -7.17 -3.93
C TYR A 174 15.54 -7.10 -4.68
N SER A 175 15.17 -8.17 -5.38
CA SER A 175 13.91 -8.26 -6.11
C SER A 175 12.71 -8.08 -5.18
N ALA A 176 12.71 -8.75 -4.01
CA ALA A 176 11.64 -8.62 -3.02
C ALA A 176 11.53 -7.20 -2.43
N MET A 177 12.66 -6.51 -2.25
CA MET A 177 12.68 -5.11 -1.77
C MET A 177 12.09 -4.15 -2.82
N VAL A 178 12.46 -4.31 -4.10
CA VAL A 178 11.92 -3.48 -5.19
C VAL A 178 10.42 -3.73 -5.36
N GLU A 179 9.99 -4.99 -5.36
CA GLU A 179 8.58 -5.37 -5.47
C GLU A 179 7.77 -4.82 -4.29
N GLY A 180 8.29 -4.91 -3.06
CA GLY A 180 7.65 -4.32 -1.88
C GLY A 180 7.48 -2.80 -1.95
N ARG A 181 8.43 -2.08 -2.54
CA ARG A 181 8.32 -0.62 -2.76
C ARG A 181 7.25 -0.28 -3.80
N LEU A 182 7.21 -1.02 -4.92
CA LEU A 182 6.19 -0.80 -5.94
C LEU A 182 4.79 -1.07 -5.40
N LEU A 183 4.64 -2.13 -4.61
CA LEU A 183 3.40 -2.46 -3.94
C LEU A 183 2.98 -1.34 -2.97
N ALA A 184 3.88 -0.90 -2.09
CA ALA A 184 3.61 0.20 -1.17
C ALA A 184 3.16 1.48 -1.90
N ASN A 185 3.84 1.86 -2.98
CA ASN A 185 3.47 3.04 -3.78
C ASN A 185 2.06 2.91 -4.37
N LYS A 186 1.73 1.73 -4.92
CA LYS A 186 0.39 1.45 -5.45
C LYS A 186 -0.67 1.57 -4.36
N GLN A 187 -0.42 1.01 -3.18
CA GLN A 187 -1.36 1.08 -2.06
C GLN A 187 -1.58 2.51 -1.55
N ILE A 188 -0.53 3.34 -1.55
CA ILE A 188 -0.65 4.78 -1.24
C ILE A 188 -1.50 5.50 -2.30
N GLN A 189 -1.36 5.14 -3.58
CA GLN A 189 -2.15 5.72 -4.64
C GLN A 189 -3.65 5.41 -4.45
N GLU A 190 -3.99 4.16 -4.18
CA GLU A 190 -5.38 3.73 -3.92
C GLU A 190 -5.98 4.48 -2.71
N ILE A 191 -5.19 4.69 -1.64
CA ILE A 191 -5.59 5.54 -0.50
C ILE A 191 -5.85 6.99 -0.93
N ASN A 192 -4.98 7.57 -1.76
CA ASN A 192 -5.12 8.95 -2.22
C ASN A 192 -6.33 9.14 -3.15
N GLU A 193 -6.69 8.13 -3.94
CA GLU A 193 -7.87 8.15 -4.80
C GLU A 193 -9.19 8.10 -4.00
N LEU A 194 -9.21 7.41 -2.86
CA LEU A 194 -10.34 7.46 -1.93
C LEU A 194 -10.36 8.78 -1.16
N LYS A 195 -9.19 9.27 -0.72
CA LYS A 195 -9.07 10.58 -0.06
C LYS A 195 -9.67 11.70 -0.91
N SER A 196 -9.29 11.81 -2.18
CA SER A 196 -9.83 12.85 -3.06
C SER A 196 -11.34 12.73 -3.24
N LEU A 197 -11.88 11.51 -3.32
CA LEU A 197 -13.32 11.30 -3.37
C LEU A 197 -14.02 11.78 -2.09
N LEU A 198 -13.49 11.44 -0.92
CA LEU A 198 -14.08 11.80 0.38
C LEU A 198 -13.94 13.30 0.71
N VAL A 199 -12.82 13.91 0.35
CA VAL A 199 -12.53 15.30 0.67
C VAL A 199 -13.18 16.24 -0.33
N ASP A 200 -13.11 15.94 -1.63
CA ASP A 200 -13.51 16.86 -2.70
C ASP A 200 -14.83 16.43 -3.36
N GLY A 201 -15.03 15.13 -3.58
CA GLY A 201 -16.14 14.60 -4.38
C GLY A 201 -17.54 14.72 -3.76
N PHE A 202 -17.66 14.80 -2.43
CA PHE A 202 -18.95 14.92 -1.74
C PHE A 202 -19.25 16.35 -1.24
N GLN A 203 -18.48 17.37 -1.66
CA GLN A 203 -18.68 18.76 -1.21
C GLN A 203 -19.82 19.49 -1.93
N ASP A 204 -20.12 19.15 -3.17
CA ASP A 204 -21.04 19.94 -4.01
C ASP A 204 -22.50 19.47 -3.98
N GLU A 205 -22.79 18.34 -3.32
CA GLU A 205 -24.08 17.65 -3.44
C GLU A 205 -24.98 17.67 -2.19
N ILE A 206 -24.61 18.39 -1.13
CA ILE A 206 -25.56 18.66 -0.03
C ILE A 206 -26.24 19.98 -0.34
N PRO A 207 -27.43 20.00 -0.98
CA PRO A 207 -28.13 21.24 -1.21
C PRO A 207 -28.42 21.88 0.16
N ASN A 208 -28.20 23.18 0.24
CA ASN A 208 -28.57 24.10 1.32
C ASN A 208 -30.09 24.07 1.63
N SER A 209 -30.62 22.92 1.99
CA SER A 209 -32.03 22.69 2.36
C SER A 209 -32.34 23.25 3.76
N ARG A 210 -31.36 23.84 4.45
CA ARG A 210 -31.55 24.52 5.75
C ARG A 210 -31.57 26.04 5.70
N LEU A 211 -31.47 26.70 4.54
CA LEU A 211 -31.41 28.17 4.47
C LEU A 211 -32.66 28.88 3.94
N VAL A 212 -33.77 28.18 3.65
CA VAL A 212 -34.98 28.84 3.09
C VAL A 212 -36.16 28.92 4.07
N LEU A 213 -36.10 28.33 5.27
CA LEU A 213 -37.23 28.33 6.20
C LEU A 213 -37.25 29.46 7.25
N ASN A 214 -36.38 30.47 7.15
CA ASN A 214 -36.31 31.56 8.16
C ASN A 214 -36.33 32.99 7.59
N GLN A 215 -37.00 33.20 6.45
CA GLN A 215 -37.30 34.56 5.96
C GLN A 215 -38.79 34.84 5.72
N SER A 216 -39.68 34.04 6.32
CA SER A 216 -41.10 34.32 6.32
C SER A 216 -41.73 33.98 7.66
N MET A 217 -41.33 34.71 8.71
CA MET A 217 -42.14 34.99 9.89
C MET A 217 -41.81 36.39 10.40
#